data_AF-A0A8B6CDV9-F1
#
_entry.id   AF-A0A8B6CDV9-F1
#
_cell.length_a   1.000
_cell.length_b   1.000
_cell.length_c   1.000
_cell.angle_alpha   90.00
_cell.angle_beta   90.00
_cell.angle_gamma   90.00
#
_symmetry.space_group_name_H-M   'P 1'
#
loop_
_entity.id
_entity.type
_entity.pdbx_description
1 polymer ?
#
loop_
_entity_poly.entity_id
_entity_poly.type
_entity_poly.pdbx_seq_one_letter_code
_entity_poly.pdbx_strand_id
1 'polypeptide(L)'
;HNGLYYIIQVISKLLDPKTSEHTASFVGRLVSVVIGKVGSQLGENLDLMLRAVLSKMQQAETLTVIQSLVIVFAQLINTQIEAVLEFLTSVPDPMGKPALQFVLREWCSRQHLFFGSYEKKVCAIALSKLLLHTIQSNDKRLQDITVQGDQIEPETNEIRTRSKTKHTPTQWTTVPVLVKIYKLLINELSNQIEENMAKQKDDSLSQEDEDEGWGDEEENDNDDEVALSGQSLSSLIDAMSEDYINGLDDVEEEEDPDYKKDPIYQIDLQAYLTEFIQSLSQQPCYAMFCAHHNEAEKCVLRTINIPV
;
A
#
# COMPACT_ATOMS: atom_id res chain seq x y z
N HIS A 1 35.70 3.43 13.66
CA HIS A 1 34.34 3.19 13.13
C HIS A 1 33.54 4.49 13.24
N ASN A 2 32.92 4.94 12.14
CA ASN A 2 32.09 6.16 12.14
C ASN A 2 30.60 5.81 12.40
N GLY A 3 29.73 6.81 12.52
CA GLY A 3 28.30 6.58 12.76
C GLY A 3 27.61 5.72 11.70
N LEU A 4 27.95 5.94 10.42
CA LEU A 4 27.44 5.16 9.28
C LEU A 4 27.72 3.66 9.43
N TYR A 5 28.92 3.29 9.87
CA TYR A 5 29.27 1.89 10.12
C TYR A 5 28.30 1.23 11.11
N TYR A 6 27.96 1.90 12.22
CA TYR A 6 27.03 1.36 13.20
C TYR A 6 25.59 1.28 12.67
N ILE A 7 25.17 2.26 11.87
CA ILE A 7 23.86 2.24 11.21
C ILE A 7 23.74 1.02 10.27
N ILE A 8 24.77 0.75 9.47
CA ILE A 8 24.79 -0.42 8.58
C ILE A 8 24.76 -1.73 9.39
N GLN A 9 25.48 -1.81 10.51
CA GLN A 9 25.43 -2.98 11.39
C GLN A 9 24.04 -3.19 12.02
N VAL A 10 23.36 -2.11 12.41
CA VAL A 10 21.98 -2.17 12.90
C VAL A 10 21.05 -2.68 11.81
N ILE A 11 21.11 -2.11 10.60
CA ILE A 11 20.32 -2.56 9.45
C ILE A 11 20.56 -4.05 9.18
N SER A 12 21.82 -4.48 9.15
CA SER A 12 22.17 -5.89 8.94
C SER A 12 21.59 -6.81 10.01
N LYS A 13 21.51 -6.36 11.27
CA LYS A 13 20.92 -7.13 12.37
C LYS A 13 19.39 -7.17 12.29
N LEU A 14 18.76 -6.06 11.92
CA LEU A 14 17.30 -5.97 11.75
C LEU A 14 16.81 -6.80 10.56
N LEU A 15 17.62 -6.91 9.51
CA LEU A 15 17.36 -7.72 8.32
C LEU A 15 17.86 -9.17 8.43
N ASP A 16 18.43 -9.59 9.56
CA ASP A 16 18.91 -10.96 9.72
C ASP A 16 17.72 -11.94 9.63
N PRO A 17 17.67 -12.83 8.62
CA PRO A 17 16.59 -13.81 8.48
C PRO A 17 16.47 -14.75 9.68
N LYS A 18 17.52 -14.95 10.48
CA LYS A 18 17.49 -15.84 11.65
C LYS A 18 16.72 -15.26 12.83
N THR A 19 16.40 -13.97 12.78
CA THR A 19 15.65 -13.27 13.83
C THR A 19 14.17 -13.13 13.45
N SER A 20 13.32 -12.79 14.42
CA SER A 20 11.89 -12.55 14.19
C SER A 20 11.64 -11.61 13.01
N GLU A 21 10.63 -11.87 12.19
CA GLU A 21 10.28 -10.98 11.07
C GLU A 21 10.00 -9.53 11.53
N HIS A 22 9.45 -9.36 12.75
CA HIS A 22 9.06 -8.06 13.31
C HIS A 22 10.25 -7.14 13.58
N THR A 23 11.50 -7.64 13.55
CA THR A 23 12.67 -6.76 13.57
C THR A 23 12.73 -5.84 12.35
N ALA A 24 12.04 -6.21 11.27
CA ALA A 24 11.98 -5.46 10.02
C ALA A 24 10.73 -4.57 9.88
N SER A 25 9.85 -4.46 10.89
CA SER A 25 8.60 -3.66 10.78
C SER A 25 8.86 -2.20 10.37
N PHE A 26 9.96 -1.59 10.81
CA PHE A 26 10.30 -0.19 10.50
C PHE A 26 11.63 -0.03 9.75
N VAL A 27 12.29 -1.14 9.40
CA VAL A 27 13.62 -1.08 8.79
C VAL A 27 13.58 -0.44 7.41
N GLY A 28 12.45 -0.51 6.70
CA GLY A 28 12.23 0.14 5.42
C GLY A 28 12.51 1.63 5.46
N ARG A 29 11.99 2.33 6.48
CA ARG A 29 12.20 3.78 6.68
C ARG A 29 13.68 4.10 6.91
N LEU A 30 14.35 3.32 7.76
CA LEU A 30 15.78 3.53 8.02
C LEU A 30 16.64 3.31 6.76
N VAL A 31 16.39 2.21 6.04
CA VAL A 31 17.09 1.90 4.78
C VAL A 31 16.88 3.01 3.76
N SER A 32 15.64 3.45 3.60
CA SER A 32 15.23 4.55 2.73
C SER A 32 15.99 5.84 3.02
N VAL A 33 16.06 6.25 4.28
CA VAL A 33 16.80 7.46 4.71
C VAL A 33 18.29 7.30 4.45
N VAL A 34 18.87 6.14 4.75
CA VAL A 34 20.31 5.89 4.50
C VAL A 34 20.63 5.96 3.02
N ILE A 35 19.82 5.34 2.16
CA ILE A 35 19.98 5.43 0.70
C ILE A 35 19.86 6.88 0.23
N GLY A 36 18.82 7.60 0.67
CA GLY A 36 18.58 8.98 0.24
C GLY A 36 19.64 9.98 0.71
N LYS A 37 20.21 9.81 1.91
CA LYS A 37 21.20 10.74 2.48
C LYS A 37 22.63 10.39 2.15
N VAL A 38 22.97 9.11 2.04
CA VAL A 38 24.34 8.63 1.88
C VAL A 38 24.63 8.27 0.42
N GLY A 39 23.63 7.77 -0.31
CA GLY A 39 23.67 7.55 -1.75
C GLY A 39 24.88 6.74 -2.21
N SER A 40 25.67 7.32 -3.10
CA SER A 40 26.84 6.67 -3.73
C SER A 40 27.92 6.23 -2.75
N GLN A 41 27.98 6.79 -1.53
CA GLN A 41 28.96 6.40 -0.52
C GLN A 41 28.69 5.02 0.11
N LEU A 42 27.51 4.43 -0.12
CA LEU A 42 27.24 3.05 0.33
C LEU A 42 28.10 2.02 -0.42
N GLY A 43 28.37 2.25 -1.71
CA GLY A 43 29.09 1.30 -2.57
C GLY A 43 28.52 -0.12 -2.45
N GLU A 44 29.38 -1.09 -2.17
CA GLU A 44 29.03 -2.51 -1.99
C GLU A 44 28.02 -2.76 -0.86
N ASN A 45 27.92 -1.87 0.14
CA ASN A 45 26.96 -2.04 1.24
C ASN A 45 25.50 -1.91 0.75
N LEU A 46 25.24 -1.22 -0.36
CA LEU A 46 23.89 -1.14 -0.92
C LEU A 46 23.43 -2.50 -1.43
N ASP A 47 24.26 -3.19 -2.23
CA ASP A 47 23.93 -4.53 -2.75
C ASP A 47 23.71 -5.53 -1.61
N LEU A 48 24.59 -5.53 -0.60
CA LEU A 48 24.44 -6.37 0.59
C LEU A 48 23.14 -6.08 1.35
N MET A 49 22.79 -4.80 1.50
CA MET A 49 21.56 -4.37 2.17
C MET A 49 20.32 -4.81 1.40
N LEU A 50 20.28 -4.62 0.09
CA LEU A 50 19.14 -5.05 -0.74
C LEU A 50 19.00 -6.58 -0.78
N ARG A 51 20.10 -7.33 -0.77
CA ARG A 51 20.07 -8.79 -0.61
C ARG A 51 19.51 -9.19 0.76
N ALA A 52 19.86 -8.47 1.82
CA ALA A 52 19.31 -8.71 3.15
C ALA A 52 17.80 -8.40 3.21
N VAL A 53 17.34 -7.32 2.55
CA VAL A 53 15.92 -7.02 2.37
C VAL A 53 15.19 -8.17 1.67
N LEU A 54 15.72 -8.67 0.54
CA LEU A 54 15.16 -9.82 -0.17
C LEU A 54 15.10 -11.08 0.70
N SER A 55 16.18 -11.38 1.41
CA SER A 55 16.25 -12.56 2.28
C SER A 55 15.26 -12.49 3.44
N LYS A 56 15.03 -11.31 4.01
CA LYS A 56 14.05 -11.09 5.08
C LYS A 56 12.62 -11.17 4.55
N MET A 57 12.39 -10.60 3.36
CA MET A 57 11.09 -10.59 2.69
C MET A 57 10.59 -12.00 2.35
N GLN A 58 11.50 -12.94 2.03
CA GLN A 58 11.16 -14.35 1.77
C GLN A 58 10.59 -15.11 2.97
N GLN A 59 10.85 -14.61 4.19
CA GLN A 59 10.40 -15.26 5.43
C GLN A 59 9.28 -14.47 6.12
N ALA A 60 8.96 -13.29 5.60
CA ALA A 60 7.96 -12.43 6.18
C ALA A 60 6.56 -12.85 5.68
N GLU A 61 5.63 -12.95 6.61
CA GLU A 61 4.21 -13.21 6.34
C GLU A 61 3.36 -12.01 6.76
N THR A 62 3.82 -11.26 7.78
CA THR A 62 3.09 -10.11 8.31
C THR A 62 3.09 -8.93 7.33
N LEU A 63 1.90 -8.38 7.07
CA LEU A 63 1.68 -7.27 6.14
C LEU A 63 2.56 -6.05 6.42
N THR A 64 2.67 -5.64 7.68
CA THR A 64 3.45 -4.45 8.08
C THR A 64 4.94 -4.62 7.75
N VAL A 65 5.49 -5.82 7.93
CA VAL A 65 6.87 -6.16 7.60
C VAL A 65 7.05 -6.18 6.08
N ILE A 66 6.16 -6.83 5.35
CA ILE A 66 6.22 -6.86 3.87
C ILE A 66 6.14 -5.46 3.28
N GLN A 67 5.20 -4.64 3.75
CA GLN A 67 5.06 -3.24 3.31
C GLN A 67 6.37 -2.48 3.54
N SER A 68 6.95 -2.57 4.74
CA SER A 68 8.22 -1.92 5.08
C SER A 68 9.35 -2.30 4.13
N LEU A 69 9.48 -3.59 3.79
CA LEU A 69 10.51 -4.10 2.89
C LEU A 69 10.26 -3.73 1.42
N VAL A 70 9.00 -3.75 0.98
CA VAL A 70 8.59 -3.36 -0.38
C VAL A 70 8.85 -1.88 -0.64
N ILE A 71 8.59 -1.01 0.33
CA ILE A 71 8.79 0.44 0.20
C ILE A 71 10.24 0.78 -0.17
N VAL A 72 11.22 0.02 0.31
CA VAL A 72 12.64 0.19 -0.07
C VAL A 72 12.80 0.11 -1.59
N PHE A 73 12.21 -0.90 -2.23
CA PHE A 73 12.26 -1.05 -3.69
C PHE A 73 11.40 -0.01 -4.39
N ALA A 74 10.23 0.34 -3.85
CA ALA A 74 9.36 1.36 -4.43
C ALA A 74 10.07 2.73 -4.53
N GLN A 75 10.75 3.16 -3.47
CA GLN A 75 11.52 4.40 -3.47
C GLN A 75 12.72 4.36 -4.42
N LEU A 76 13.42 3.23 -4.49
CA LEU A 76 14.50 3.05 -5.45
C LEU A 76 13.99 3.06 -6.89
N ILE A 77 12.82 2.49 -7.18
CA ILE A 77 12.19 2.56 -8.51
C ILE A 77 11.84 4.02 -8.85
N ASN A 78 11.41 4.80 -7.87
CA ASN A 78 11.10 6.21 -8.07
C ASN A 78 12.32 7.06 -8.49
N THR A 79 13.54 6.61 -8.21
CA THR A 79 14.79 7.35 -8.43
C THR A 79 15.74 6.72 -9.45
N GLN A 80 15.81 5.39 -9.51
CA GLN A 80 16.80 4.61 -10.27
C GLN A 80 16.22 3.27 -10.78
N ILE A 81 15.11 3.33 -11.53
CA ILE A 81 14.37 2.15 -12.00
C ILE A 81 15.24 1.12 -12.75
N GLU A 82 16.09 1.54 -13.70
CA GLU A 82 16.92 0.61 -14.48
C GLU A 82 17.88 -0.18 -13.59
N ALA A 83 18.52 0.50 -12.63
CA ALA A 83 19.45 -0.12 -11.69
C ALA A 83 18.75 -1.12 -10.77
N VAL A 84 17.53 -0.82 -10.32
CA VAL A 84 16.72 -1.77 -9.53
C VAL A 84 16.37 -2.99 -10.35
N LEU A 85 15.92 -2.82 -11.59
CA LEU A 85 15.56 -3.93 -12.46
C LEU A 85 16.77 -4.80 -12.80
N GLU A 86 17.94 -4.21 -13.04
CA GLU A 86 19.19 -4.95 -13.27
C GLU A 86 19.59 -5.74 -12.02
N PHE A 87 19.60 -5.11 -10.85
CA PHE A 87 19.87 -5.76 -9.57
C PHE A 87 18.92 -6.94 -9.33
N LEU A 88 17.60 -6.71 -9.34
CA LEU A 88 16.60 -7.75 -9.07
C LEU A 88 16.60 -8.89 -10.11
N THR A 89 17.08 -8.63 -11.32
CA THR A 89 17.23 -9.67 -12.35
C THR A 89 18.49 -10.50 -12.12
N SER A 90 19.56 -9.89 -11.61
CA SER A 90 20.85 -10.55 -11.36
C SER A 90 20.85 -11.45 -10.12
N VAL A 91 19.97 -11.18 -9.14
CA VAL A 91 19.88 -11.94 -7.90
C VAL A 91 18.91 -13.12 -8.07
N PRO A 92 19.34 -14.38 -7.84
CA PRO A 92 18.43 -15.51 -7.86
C PRO A 92 17.62 -15.58 -6.56
N ASP A 93 16.35 -15.97 -6.67
CA ASP A 93 15.50 -16.39 -5.56
C ASP A 93 15.87 -17.84 -5.12
N PRO A 94 15.27 -18.38 -4.04
CA PRO A 94 15.55 -19.73 -3.56
C PRO A 94 15.21 -20.84 -4.57
N MET A 95 14.41 -20.53 -5.59
CA MET A 95 14.04 -21.43 -6.68
C MET A 95 14.92 -21.25 -7.93
N GLY A 96 15.95 -20.39 -7.86
CA GLY A 96 16.86 -20.11 -8.97
C GLY A 96 16.28 -19.19 -10.06
N LYS A 97 15.13 -18.56 -9.81
CA LYS A 97 14.52 -17.58 -10.72
C LYS A 97 14.96 -16.16 -10.36
N PRO A 98 14.87 -15.18 -11.27
CA PRO A 98 15.17 -13.79 -10.95
C PRO A 98 14.32 -13.28 -9.77
N ALA A 99 14.95 -12.65 -8.78
CA ALA A 99 14.28 -12.07 -7.61
C ALA A 99 13.21 -11.03 -7.98
N LEU A 100 13.33 -10.41 -9.16
CA LEU A 100 12.31 -9.53 -9.74
C LEU A 100 10.92 -10.17 -9.74
N GLN A 101 10.81 -11.44 -10.15
CA GLN A 101 9.54 -12.15 -10.17
C GLN A 101 8.98 -12.34 -8.75
N PHE A 102 9.84 -12.67 -7.78
CA PHE A 102 9.45 -12.81 -6.39
C PHE A 102 8.92 -11.49 -5.81
N VAL A 103 9.69 -10.40 -5.95
CA VAL A 103 9.32 -9.07 -5.41
C VAL A 103 7.98 -8.61 -5.99
N LEU A 104 7.79 -8.72 -7.31
CA LEU A 104 6.54 -8.28 -7.95
C LEU A 104 5.34 -9.13 -7.55
N ARG A 105 5.52 -10.44 -7.34
CA ARG A 105 4.43 -11.31 -6.86
C ARG A 105 3.99 -10.96 -5.45
N GLU A 106 4.95 -10.81 -4.54
CA GLU A 106 4.68 -10.48 -3.15
C GLU A 106 4.11 -9.06 -2.98
N TRP A 107 4.61 -8.12 -3.77
CA TRP A 107 4.10 -6.75 -3.77
C TRP A 107 2.69 -6.68 -4.37
N CYS A 108 2.48 -7.19 -5.59
CA CYS A 108 1.18 -7.06 -6.26
C CYS A 108 0.05 -7.84 -5.55
N SER A 109 0.38 -8.87 -4.76
CA SER A 109 -0.61 -9.61 -3.97
C SER A 109 -1.08 -8.86 -2.73
N ARG A 110 -0.31 -7.88 -2.23
CA ARG A 110 -0.60 -7.16 -0.97
C ARG A 110 -0.75 -5.65 -1.11
N GLN A 111 -0.46 -5.07 -2.28
CA GLN A 111 -0.54 -3.63 -2.51
C GLN A 111 -1.86 -3.00 -2.04
N HIS A 112 -3.00 -3.65 -2.31
CA HIS A 112 -4.34 -3.18 -1.91
C HIS A 112 -4.58 -3.16 -0.39
N LEU A 113 -3.67 -3.74 0.41
CA LEU A 113 -3.72 -3.76 1.86
C LEU A 113 -2.75 -2.74 2.49
N PHE A 114 -1.93 -2.06 1.69
CA PHE A 114 -0.98 -1.10 2.23
C PHE A 114 -1.69 0.13 2.81
N PHE A 115 -1.12 0.64 3.89
CA PHE A 115 -1.66 1.78 4.67
C PHE A 115 -0.60 2.87 4.86
N GLY A 116 -1.02 4.04 5.33
CA GLY A 116 -0.19 5.25 5.42
C GLY A 116 -0.27 6.10 4.15
N SER A 117 -0.60 7.38 4.28
CA SER A 117 -0.84 8.28 3.13
C SER A 117 0.40 8.42 2.24
N TYR A 118 1.57 8.58 2.87
CA TYR A 118 2.83 8.71 2.16
C TYR A 118 3.26 7.39 1.51
N GLU A 119 3.16 6.27 2.24
CA GLU A 119 3.54 4.94 1.78
C GLU A 119 2.71 4.49 0.57
N LYS A 120 1.38 4.70 0.60
CA LYS A 120 0.49 4.45 -0.55
C LYS A 120 0.94 5.24 -1.77
N LYS A 121 1.22 6.54 -1.60
CA LYS A 121 1.66 7.45 -2.66
C LYS A 121 2.98 7.02 -3.29
N VAL A 122 3.99 6.69 -2.48
CA VAL A 122 5.29 6.19 -2.94
C VAL A 122 5.12 4.92 -3.78
N CYS A 123 4.31 3.97 -3.30
CA CYS A 123 4.07 2.70 -3.99
C CYS A 123 3.30 2.90 -5.30
N ALA A 124 2.22 3.69 -5.29
CA ALA A 124 1.41 3.95 -6.47
C ALA A 124 2.23 4.62 -7.59
N ILE A 125 3.03 5.64 -7.26
CA ILE A 125 3.90 6.31 -8.24
C ILE A 125 4.97 5.36 -8.77
N ALA A 126 5.57 4.53 -7.91
CA ALA A 126 6.56 3.55 -8.32
C ALA A 126 5.97 2.53 -9.30
N LEU A 127 4.74 2.05 -9.03
CA LEU A 127 3.99 1.15 -9.91
C LEU A 127 3.63 1.82 -11.24
N SER A 128 3.20 3.08 -11.24
CA SER A 128 2.95 3.85 -12.47
C SER A 128 4.22 4.01 -13.31
N LYS A 129 5.35 4.37 -12.69
CA LYS A 129 6.66 4.48 -13.37
C LYS A 129 7.11 3.15 -13.93
N LEU A 130 6.96 2.07 -13.17
CA LEU A 130 7.31 0.72 -13.59
C LEU A 130 6.51 0.28 -14.82
N LEU A 131 5.20 0.52 -14.81
CA LEU A 131 4.31 0.24 -15.92
C LEU A 131 4.72 1.04 -17.17
N LEU A 132 4.90 2.35 -17.02
CA LEU A 132 5.28 3.24 -18.11
C LEU A 132 6.64 2.88 -18.73
N HIS A 133 7.65 2.70 -17.88
CA HIS A 133 9.00 2.29 -18.32
C HIS A 133 8.95 0.97 -19.09
N THR A 134 8.19 -0.02 -18.61
CA THR A 134 8.07 -1.31 -19.30
C THR A 134 7.44 -1.18 -20.68
N ILE A 135 6.40 -0.35 -20.82
CA ILE A 135 5.72 -0.10 -22.10
C ILE A 135 6.64 0.64 -23.07
N GLN A 136 7.30 1.71 -22.60
CA GLN A 136 8.18 2.55 -23.43
C GLN A 136 9.44 1.82 -23.89
N SER A 137 10.07 1.06 -23.00
CA SER A 137 11.32 0.33 -23.26
C SER A 137 11.09 -1.06 -23.86
N ASN A 138 9.84 -1.51 -23.97
CA ASN A 138 9.46 -2.87 -24.35
C ASN A 138 10.24 -3.94 -23.54
N ASP A 139 10.29 -3.74 -22.22
CA ASP A 139 11.14 -4.52 -21.33
C ASP A 139 10.62 -5.94 -21.11
N LYS A 140 11.26 -6.90 -21.77
CA LYS A 140 10.88 -8.33 -21.73
C LYS A 140 10.99 -8.94 -20.32
N ARG A 141 11.82 -8.37 -19.43
CA ARG A 141 11.99 -8.89 -18.07
C ARG A 141 10.68 -8.93 -17.29
N LEU A 142 9.77 -8.01 -17.57
CA LEU A 142 8.47 -7.92 -16.91
C LEU A 142 7.34 -8.56 -17.72
N GLN A 143 7.44 -8.62 -19.05
CA GLN A 143 6.37 -9.14 -19.92
C GLN A 143 6.06 -10.62 -19.66
N ASP A 144 7.07 -11.42 -19.31
CA ASP A 144 6.91 -12.85 -19.06
C ASP A 144 6.42 -13.18 -17.63
N ILE A 145 6.31 -12.17 -16.76
CA ILE A 145 5.90 -12.36 -15.38
C ILE A 145 4.37 -12.41 -15.30
N THR A 146 3.85 -13.54 -14.84
CA THR A 146 2.45 -13.71 -14.49
C THR A 146 2.25 -13.77 -12.97
N VAL A 147 1.13 -13.21 -12.52
CA VAL A 147 0.74 -13.09 -11.12
C VAL A 147 -0.74 -13.43 -10.92
N GLN A 148 -1.13 -13.64 -9.68
CA GLN A 148 -2.52 -13.88 -9.29
C GLN A 148 -3.37 -12.62 -9.54
N GLY A 149 -4.46 -12.79 -10.29
CA GLY A 149 -5.41 -11.74 -10.64
C GLY A 149 -6.60 -11.71 -9.68
N ASP A 150 -7.79 -11.61 -10.25
CA ASP A 150 -9.06 -11.54 -9.53
C ASP A 150 -9.54 -12.92 -9.08
N GLN A 151 -10.29 -12.94 -7.98
CA GLN A 151 -10.96 -14.14 -7.49
C GLN A 151 -12.09 -14.53 -8.46
N ILE A 152 -12.16 -15.81 -8.82
CA ILE A 152 -13.24 -16.33 -9.66
C ILE A 152 -14.44 -16.60 -8.74
N GLU A 153 -15.54 -15.88 -8.98
CA GLU A 153 -16.79 -16.06 -8.26
C GLU A 153 -17.39 -17.43 -8.61
N PRO A 154 -17.74 -18.27 -7.61
CA PRO A 154 -18.46 -19.51 -7.86
C PRO A 154 -19.90 -19.19 -8.27
N GLU A 155 -20.51 -20.06 -9.08
CA GLU A 155 -21.90 -19.89 -9.55
C GLU A 155 -22.94 -19.83 -8.40
N THR A 156 -22.58 -20.27 -7.19
CA THR A 156 -23.44 -20.26 -6.02
C THR A 156 -23.11 -19.08 -5.09
N ASN A 157 -24.07 -18.17 -4.95
CA ASN A 157 -23.99 -16.98 -4.07
C ASN A 157 -24.10 -17.30 -2.57
N GLU A 158 -23.64 -18.48 -2.14
CA GLU A 158 -23.71 -18.88 -0.74
C GLU A 158 -22.56 -18.28 0.10
N ILE A 159 -22.88 -17.89 1.33
CA ILE A 159 -21.90 -17.47 2.33
C ILE A 159 -20.82 -18.56 2.48
N ARG A 160 -19.58 -18.19 2.16
CA ARG A 160 -18.40 -19.07 2.26
C ARG A 160 -17.79 -18.97 3.65
N THR A 161 -18.00 -20.01 4.45
CA THR A 161 -17.31 -20.20 5.73
C THR A 161 -15.97 -20.90 5.52
N ARG A 162 -15.04 -20.77 6.47
CA ARG A 162 -13.69 -21.39 6.41
C ARG A 162 -13.72 -22.91 6.17
N SER A 163 -14.78 -23.62 6.59
CA SER A 163 -14.97 -25.06 6.34
C SER A 163 -15.40 -25.37 4.90
N LYS A 164 -16.26 -24.55 4.29
CA LYS A 164 -16.68 -24.71 2.88
C LYS A 164 -15.52 -24.49 1.90
N THR A 165 -14.65 -23.52 2.17
CA THR A 165 -13.48 -23.23 1.31
C THR A 165 -12.43 -24.35 1.34
N LYS A 166 -12.39 -25.20 2.37
CA LYS A 166 -11.56 -26.41 2.38
C LYS A 166 -12.03 -27.47 1.37
N HIS A 167 -13.34 -27.53 1.10
CA HIS A 167 -13.92 -28.51 0.17
C HIS A 167 -14.02 -27.99 -1.27
N THR A 168 -14.18 -26.67 -1.44
CA THR A 168 -14.15 -26.01 -2.76
C THR A 168 -13.19 -24.82 -2.68
N PRO A 169 -11.90 -25.01 -3.00
CA PRO A 169 -10.88 -23.97 -2.85
C PRO A 169 -11.21 -22.76 -3.74
N THR A 170 -10.89 -21.57 -3.23
CA THR A 170 -11.02 -20.32 -3.98
C THR A 170 -10.13 -20.37 -5.22
N GLN A 171 -10.72 -20.21 -6.40
CA GLN A 171 -9.98 -20.13 -7.65
C GLN A 171 -9.68 -18.68 -7.96
N TRP A 172 -8.52 -18.45 -8.58
CA TRP A 172 -8.03 -17.14 -8.94
C TRP A 172 -7.61 -17.14 -10.40
N THR A 173 -7.84 -16.03 -11.08
CA THR A 173 -7.31 -15.83 -12.42
C THR A 173 -5.80 -15.65 -12.37
N THR A 174 -5.13 -15.89 -13.50
CA THR A 174 -3.71 -15.59 -13.68
C THR A 174 -3.59 -14.56 -14.80
N VAL A 175 -2.92 -13.45 -14.53
CA VAL A 175 -2.80 -12.32 -15.47
C VAL A 175 -1.34 -11.87 -15.61
N PRO A 176 -0.97 -11.22 -16.73
CA PRO A 176 0.32 -10.55 -16.84
C PRO A 176 0.52 -9.53 -15.72
N VAL A 177 1.75 -9.39 -15.21
CA VAL A 177 2.04 -8.47 -14.09
C VAL A 177 1.66 -7.03 -14.42
N LEU A 178 1.82 -6.59 -15.66
CA LEU A 178 1.45 -5.25 -16.10
C LEU A 178 -0.06 -5.01 -15.96
N VAL A 179 -0.88 -6.02 -16.30
CA VAL A 179 -2.34 -5.96 -16.12
C VAL A 179 -2.69 -5.87 -14.64
N LYS A 180 -2.01 -6.65 -13.78
CA LYS A 180 -2.24 -6.56 -12.33
C LYS A 180 -1.83 -5.20 -11.76
N ILE A 181 -0.69 -4.66 -12.16
CA ILE A 181 -0.23 -3.32 -11.76
C ILE A 181 -1.27 -2.27 -12.14
N TYR A 182 -1.74 -2.31 -13.39
CA TYR A 182 -2.78 -1.41 -13.86
C TYR A 182 -4.08 -1.50 -13.03
N LYS A 183 -4.55 -2.73 -12.72
CA LYS A 183 -5.71 -2.93 -11.83
C LYS A 183 -5.50 -2.37 -10.42
N LEU A 184 -4.30 -2.53 -9.86
CA LEU A 184 -3.95 -1.97 -8.56
C LEU A 184 -3.97 -0.44 -8.56
N LEU A 185 -3.54 0.19 -9.66
CA LEU A 185 -3.61 1.66 -9.81
C LEU A 185 -5.05 2.16 -9.91
N ILE A 186 -5.95 1.42 -10.56
CA ILE A 186 -7.40 1.73 -10.55
C ILE A 186 -7.96 1.60 -9.14
N ASN A 187 -7.60 0.54 -8.41
CA ASN A 187 -8.06 0.35 -7.04
C ASN A 187 -7.58 1.50 -6.13
N GLU A 188 -6.32 1.92 -6.24
CA GLU A 188 -5.83 3.07 -5.49
C GLU A 188 -6.55 4.36 -5.86
N LEU A 189 -6.82 4.59 -7.16
CA LEU A 189 -7.63 5.74 -7.58
C LEU A 189 -9.04 5.70 -6.97
N SER A 190 -9.68 4.53 -6.90
CA SER A 190 -10.98 4.36 -6.24
C SER A 190 -10.91 4.79 -4.77
N ASN A 191 -9.89 4.28 -4.05
CA ASN A 191 -9.67 4.62 -2.64
C ASN A 191 -9.46 6.14 -2.46
N GLN A 192 -8.66 6.78 -3.33
CA GLN A 192 -8.42 8.22 -3.26
C GLN A 192 -9.68 9.06 -3.54
N ILE A 193 -10.52 8.63 -4.49
CA ILE A 193 -11.81 9.27 -4.77
C ILE A 193 -12.74 9.16 -3.55
N GLU A 194 -12.83 7.98 -2.93
CA GLU A 194 -13.63 7.75 -1.73
C GLU A 194 -13.12 8.56 -0.53
N GLU A 195 -11.81 8.55 -0.27
CA GLU A 195 -11.16 9.35 0.79
C GLU A 195 -11.45 10.86 0.62
N ASN A 196 -11.38 11.38 -0.60
CA ASN A 196 -11.63 12.80 -0.87
C ASN A 196 -13.11 13.18 -0.81
N MET A 197 -14.03 12.29 -1.22
CA MET A 197 -15.47 12.52 -1.07
C MET A 197 -15.89 12.52 0.42
N ALA A 198 -15.28 11.66 1.24
CA ALA A 198 -15.53 11.64 2.68
C ALA A 198 -15.11 12.96 3.35
N LYS A 199 -13.91 13.47 3.03
CA LYS A 199 -13.41 14.76 3.56
C LYS A 199 -14.29 15.94 3.17
N GLN A 200 -14.75 16.01 1.91
CA GLN A 200 -15.64 17.09 1.47
C GLN A 200 -16.99 17.08 2.20
N LYS A 201 -17.49 15.89 2.56
CA LYS A 201 -18.75 15.76 3.29
C LYS A 201 -18.60 16.25 4.74
N ASP A 202 -17.46 15.97 5.37
CA ASP A 202 -17.14 16.39 6.74
C ASP A 202 -16.94 17.92 6.85
N ASP A 203 -16.21 18.50 5.88
CA ASP A 203 -16.07 19.96 5.75
C ASP A 203 -17.39 20.71 5.51
N SER A 204 -18.39 20.02 4.93
CA SER A 204 -19.73 20.60 4.68
C SER A 204 -20.61 20.53 5.93
N LEU A 205 -20.45 19.51 6.77
CA LEU A 205 -21.21 19.35 8.02
C LEU A 205 -20.69 20.28 9.13
N SER A 206 -19.38 20.54 9.16
CA SER A 206 -18.76 21.48 10.11
C SER A 206 -19.09 22.96 9.85
N GLN A 207 -19.64 23.31 8.69
CA GLN A 207 -20.08 24.68 8.35
C GLN A 207 -21.54 24.97 8.71
N GLU A 208 -22.34 23.98 9.11
CA GLU A 208 -23.75 24.16 9.45
C GLU A 208 -24.02 24.29 10.98
N ASP A 209 -23.02 24.08 11.84
CA ASP A 209 -23.15 24.08 13.31
C ASP A 209 -22.54 25.31 14.02
N GLU A 210 -22.41 26.46 13.34
CA GLU A 210 -21.94 27.74 13.94
C GLU A 210 -23.07 28.71 14.36
N ASP A 211 -24.28 28.23 14.71
CA ASP A 211 -25.32 29.13 15.26
C ASP A 211 -26.32 28.46 16.21
N GLU A 212 -25.87 27.94 17.36
CA GLU A 212 -26.73 27.85 18.54
C GLU A 212 -25.99 28.30 19.81
N GLY A 213 -26.43 29.46 20.32
CA GLY A 213 -25.84 30.16 21.45
C GLY A 213 -25.95 29.38 22.77
N TRP A 214 -24.81 29.23 23.42
CA TRP A 214 -24.69 28.75 24.79
C TRP A 214 -25.35 29.72 25.77
N GLY A 215 -26.59 29.43 26.15
CA GLY A 215 -27.25 30.02 27.29
C GLY A 215 -26.87 29.26 28.56
N ASP A 216 -26.04 29.89 29.40
CA ASP A 216 -25.80 29.51 30.79
C ASP A 216 -27.12 29.39 31.56
N GLU A 217 -27.35 28.26 32.24
CA GLU A 217 -28.11 28.25 33.51
C GLU A 217 -27.59 27.13 34.43
N GLU A 218 -27.40 27.52 35.68
CA GLU A 218 -26.60 26.89 36.73
C GLU A 218 -27.25 25.70 37.44
N GLU A 219 -26.37 24.85 38.00
CA GLU A 219 -26.47 24.09 39.27
C GLU A 219 -27.71 23.23 39.59
N ASN A 220 -27.50 21.92 39.72
CA ASN A 220 -27.74 21.25 41.01
C ASN A 220 -27.04 19.88 41.12
N ASP A 221 -26.23 19.75 42.18
CA ASP A 221 -25.70 18.50 42.71
C ASP A 221 -26.84 17.54 43.13
N ASN A 222 -26.70 16.25 42.83
CA ASN A 222 -27.07 15.18 43.77
C ASN A 222 -26.45 13.82 43.39
N ASP A 223 -25.68 13.34 44.36
CA ASP A 223 -25.10 12.03 44.60
C ASP A 223 -25.72 10.78 43.94
N ASP A 224 -24.81 9.94 43.44
CA ASP A 224 -24.76 8.47 43.51
C ASP A 224 -26.09 7.69 43.58
N GLU A 225 -26.53 7.21 42.40
CA GLU A 225 -27.13 5.87 42.30
C GLU A 225 -26.80 5.25 40.94
N VAL A 226 -25.77 4.39 40.90
CA VAL A 226 -25.40 3.61 39.71
C VAL A 226 -26.45 2.52 39.50
N ALA A 227 -27.60 2.89 38.95
CA ALA A 227 -28.62 1.98 38.50
C ALA A 227 -28.16 1.31 37.19
N LEU A 228 -27.50 0.16 37.33
CA LEU A 228 -27.28 -0.83 36.25
C LEU A 228 -28.65 -1.34 35.74
N SER A 229 -29.28 -0.54 34.88
CA SER A 229 -30.53 -0.88 34.22
C SER A 229 -30.29 -1.06 32.72
N GLY A 230 -30.37 -2.32 32.28
CA GLY A 230 -30.91 -2.65 30.95
C GLY A 230 -30.09 -2.33 29.71
N GLN A 231 -28.78 -2.08 29.80
CA GLN A 231 -27.96 -1.97 28.60
C GLN A 231 -27.83 -3.34 27.92
N SER A 232 -28.31 -3.45 26.68
CA SER A 232 -28.13 -4.66 25.89
C SER A 232 -26.65 -4.85 25.57
N LEU A 233 -26.19 -6.09 25.43
CA LEU A 233 -24.80 -6.39 25.07
C LEU A 233 -24.35 -5.63 23.81
N SER A 234 -25.27 -5.32 22.90
CA SER A 234 -25.01 -4.50 21.71
C SER A 234 -24.66 -3.04 22.03
N SER A 235 -25.28 -2.41 23.04
CA SER A 235 -24.94 -1.02 23.37
C SER A 235 -23.60 -0.88 24.11
N LEU A 236 -23.21 -1.90 24.88
CA LEU A 236 -21.88 -1.98 25.46
C LEU A 236 -20.80 -2.24 24.40
N ILE A 237 -21.12 -3.01 23.35
CA ILE A 237 -20.21 -3.22 22.21
C ILE A 237 -20.10 -1.95 21.37
N ASP A 238 -21.21 -1.25 21.11
CA ASP A 238 -21.18 0.02 20.37
C ASP A 238 -20.39 1.09 21.13
N ALA A 239 -20.65 1.27 22.43
CA ALA A 239 -19.92 2.25 23.26
C ALA A 239 -18.42 1.91 23.39
N MET A 240 -18.08 0.63 23.52
CA MET A 240 -16.68 0.20 23.49
C MET A 240 -16.05 0.31 22.10
N SER A 241 -16.84 0.22 21.02
CA SER A 241 -16.35 0.36 19.65
C SER A 241 -16.14 1.81 19.27
N GLU A 242 -16.98 2.74 19.72
CA GLU A 242 -16.80 4.18 19.49
C GLU A 242 -15.53 4.69 20.19
N ASP A 243 -15.27 4.29 21.44
CA ASP A 243 -14.02 4.67 22.15
C ASP A 243 -12.77 3.98 21.57
N TYR A 244 -12.88 2.76 21.02
CA TYR A 244 -11.75 2.08 20.35
C TYR A 244 -11.50 2.56 18.92
N ILE A 245 -12.53 2.98 18.19
CA ILE A 245 -12.43 3.47 16.81
C ILE A 245 -11.94 4.92 16.82
N ASN A 246 -12.50 5.78 17.67
CA ASN A 246 -12.01 7.16 17.81
C ASN A 246 -10.59 7.22 18.41
N GLY A 247 -10.21 6.27 19.26
CA GLY A 247 -8.85 6.19 19.80
C GLY A 247 -7.78 5.67 18.82
N LEU A 248 -8.16 5.16 17.64
CA LEU A 248 -7.25 4.69 16.60
C LEU A 248 -7.11 5.66 15.42
N ASP A 249 -8.11 6.52 15.17
CA ASP A 249 -8.04 7.55 14.12
C ASP A 249 -7.35 8.84 14.59
N ASP A 250 -7.32 9.11 15.91
CA ASP A 250 -6.66 10.30 16.50
C ASP A 250 -5.22 10.07 16.98
N VAL A 251 -4.60 8.94 16.60
CA VAL A 251 -3.13 8.94 16.53
C VAL A 251 -2.82 9.69 15.25
N GLU A 252 -2.70 11.03 15.33
CA GLU A 252 -1.94 11.79 14.35
C GLU A 252 -0.64 11.02 14.16
N GLU A 253 -0.51 10.27 13.05
CA GLU A 253 0.73 9.62 12.69
C GLU A 253 1.74 10.77 12.68
N GLU A 254 2.59 10.89 13.71
CA GLU A 254 3.59 11.96 13.80
C GLU A 254 4.27 12.04 12.44
N GLU A 255 3.88 13.03 11.64
CA GLU A 255 4.24 13.02 10.23
C GLU A 255 5.74 13.17 10.15
N ASP A 256 6.44 12.10 9.76
CA ASP A 256 7.89 12.06 9.75
C ASP A 256 8.40 13.31 9.00
N PRO A 257 9.16 14.21 9.65
CA PRO A 257 9.60 15.46 9.03
C PRO A 257 10.46 15.23 7.78
N ASP A 258 11.00 14.03 7.59
CA ASP A 258 11.69 13.66 6.35
C ASP A 258 10.74 13.40 5.18
N TYR A 259 9.48 13.00 5.40
CA TYR A 259 8.48 12.84 4.33
C TYR A 259 8.17 14.16 3.65
N LYS A 260 8.05 15.24 4.43
CA LYS A 260 7.76 16.59 3.90
C LYS A 260 8.84 17.13 2.96
N LYS A 261 10.04 16.55 3.00
CA LYS A 261 11.17 16.91 2.12
C LYS A 261 11.15 16.16 0.80
N ASP A 262 10.41 15.04 0.70
CA ASP A 262 10.29 14.27 -0.53
C ASP A 262 9.28 14.96 -1.47
N PRO A 263 9.64 15.28 -2.74
CA PRO A 263 8.70 15.82 -3.71
C PRO A 263 7.45 14.97 -3.90
N ILE A 264 7.54 13.64 -3.69
CA ILE A 264 6.40 12.73 -3.76
C ILE A 264 5.32 13.14 -2.76
N TYR A 265 5.67 13.58 -1.57
CA TYR A 265 4.71 13.91 -0.53
C TYR A 265 3.71 15.00 -0.98
N GLN A 266 4.16 15.95 -1.80
CA GLN A 266 3.33 17.07 -2.30
C GLN A 266 2.43 16.71 -3.49
N ILE A 267 2.58 15.52 -4.08
CA ILE A 267 1.79 15.12 -5.24
C ILE A 267 0.34 14.84 -4.82
N ASP A 268 -0.62 15.45 -5.51
CA ASP A 268 -2.02 15.02 -5.46
C ASP A 268 -2.12 13.66 -6.17
N LEU A 269 -2.31 12.61 -5.38
CA LEU A 269 -2.32 11.25 -5.89
C LEU A 269 -3.54 10.97 -6.79
N GLN A 270 -4.71 11.53 -6.46
CA GLN A 270 -5.92 11.35 -7.27
C GLN A 270 -5.73 11.99 -8.65
N ALA A 271 -5.24 13.23 -8.70
CA ALA A 271 -4.98 13.94 -9.94
C ALA A 271 -3.91 13.22 -10.79
N TYR A 272 -2.81 12.81 -10.15
CA TYR A 272 -1.73 12.07 -10.80
C TYR A 272 -2.21 10.76 -11.42
N LEU A 273 -2.95 9.93 -10.68
CA LEU A 273 -3.45 8.64 -11.18
C LEU A 273 -4.51 8.85 -12.28
N THR A 274 -5.36 9.87 -12.15
CA THR A 274 -6.35 10.23 -13.18
C THR A 274 -5.65 10.55 -14.50
N GLU A 275 -4.67 11.45 -14.49
CA GLU A 275 -3.92 11.83 -15.68
C GLU A 275 -3.15 10.63 -16.27
N PHE A 276 -2.52 9.83 -15.41
CA PHE A 276 -1.77 8.65 -15.81
C PHE A 276 -2.65 7.62 -16.55
N ILE A 277 -3.80 7.26 -15.97
CA ILE A 277 -4.71 6.26 -16.54
C ILE A 277 -5.37 6.80 -17.81
N GLN A 278 -5.77 8.08 -17.83
CA GLN A 278 -6.30 8.74 -19.03
C GLN A 278 -5.28 8.72 -20.17
N SER A 279 -4.03 9.11 -19.91
CA SER A 279 -2.95 9.09 -20.89
C SER A 279 -2.69 7.67 -21.42
N LEU A 280 -2.66 6.67 -20.53
CA LEU A 280 -2.49 5.27 -20.91
C LEU A 280 -3.65 4.78 -21.79
N SER A 281 -4.89 5.20 -21.51
CA SER A 281 -6.07 4.79 -22.29
C SER A 281 -6.05 5.22 -23.77
N GLN A 282 -5.29 6.27 -24.08
CA GLN A 282 -5.12 6.76 -25.45
C GLN A 282 -4.02 6.03 -26.22
N GLN A 283 -3.24 5.17 -25.57
CA GLN A 283 -2.14 4.45 -26.21
C GLN A 283 -2.64 3.16 -26.89
N PRO A 284 -2.00 2.72 -27.99
CA PRO A 284 -2.36 1.46 -28.67
C PRO A 284 -2.27 0.22 -27.76
N CYS A 285 -1.37 0.24 -26.78
CA CYS A 285 -1.20 -0.83 -25.81
C CYS A 285 -2.40 -0.98 -24.86
N TYR A 286 -3.31 0.00 -24.81
CA TYR A 286 -4.49 -0.02 -23.94
C TYR A 286 -5.39 -1.23 -24.17
N ALA A 287 -5.43 -1.75 -25.40
CA ALA A 287 -6.19 -2.96 -25.75
C ALA A 287 -5.81 -4.17 -24.88
N MET A 288 -4.55 -4.25 -24.43
CA MET A 288 -4.07 -5.30 -23.52
C MET A 288 -4.69 -5.19 -22.13
N PHE A 289 -5.02 -3.99 -21.68
CA PHE A 289 -5.57 -3.75 -20.34
C PHE A 289 -7.10 -3.84 -20.34
N CYS A 290 -7.75 -3.24 -21.35
CA CYS A 290 -9.21 -3.13 -21.38
C CYS A 290 -9.93 -4.48 -21.45
N ALA A 291 -9.29 -5.50 -22.02
CA ALA A 291 -9.82 -6.86 -22.09
C ALA A 291 -9.96 -7.53 -20.70
N HIS A 292 -9.29 -7.01 -19.67
CA HIS A 292 -9.25 -7.59 -18.33
C HIS A 292 -10.11 -6.84 -17.31
N HIS A 293 -10.85 -5.81 -17.70
CA HIS A 293 -11.65 -5.04 -16.73
C HIS A 293 -12.81 -5.84 -16.14
N ASN A 294 -12.96 -5.79 -14.82
CA ASN A 294 -14.20 -6.19 -14.14
C ASN A 294 -15.16 -4.98 -14.01
N GLU A 295 -16.40 -5.22 -13.57
CA GLU A 295 -17.41 -4.16 -13.54
C GLU A 295 -17.10 -3.03 -12.53
N ALA A 296 -16.44 -3.35 -11.40
CA ALA A 296 -16.02 -2.35 -10.43
C ALA A 296 -14.96 -1.41 -11.04
N GLU A 297 -13.96 -1.96 -11.72
CA GLU A 297 -12.93 -1.18 -12.42
C GLU A 297 -13.54 -0.32 -13.52
N LYS A 298 -14.49 -0.85 -14.30
CA LYS A 298 -15.21 -0.04 -15.31
C LYS A 298 -15.98 1.12 -14.67
N CYS A 299 -16.56 0.92 -13.48
CA CYS A 299 -17.24 1.99 -12.76
C CYS A 299 -16.27 3.15 -12.47
N VAL A 300 -15.11 2.85 -11.90
CA VAL A 300 -14.05 3.85 -11.60
C VAL A 300 -13.55 4.51 -12.88
N LEU A 301 -13.34 3.76 -13.97
CA LEU A 301 -12.87 4.34 -15.23
C LEU A 301 -13.89 5.31 -15.86
N ARG A 302 -15.19 5.07 -15.68
CA ARG A 302 -16.24 6.00 -16.14
C ARG A 302 -16.22 7.31 -15.35
N THR A 303 -15.90 7.30 -14.06
CA THR A 303 -15.85 8.56 -13.26
C THR A 303 -14.75 9.50 -13.74
N ILE A 304 -13.68 8.95 -14.35
CA ILE A 304 -12.60 9.72 -14.97
C ILE A 304 -12.72 9.85 -16.50
N ASN A 305 -13.93 9.68 -17.05
CA ASN A 305 -14.25 9.88 -18.48
C ASN A 305 -13.50 8.96 -19.47
N ILE A 306 -13.12 7.76 -19.06
CA ILE A 306 -12.55 6.76 -19.97
C ILE A 306 -13.68 5.88 -20.52
N PRO A 307 -13.78 5.68 -21.85
CA PRO A 307 -14.77 4.79 -22.43
C PRO A 307 -14.40 3.32 -22.13
N VAL A 308 -15.35 2.58 -21.54
CA VAL A 308 -15.21 1.17 -21.12
C VAL A 308 -16.42 0.32 -21.43
#